data_AF-A0A150H0V6-F1
#
_entry.id   AF-A0A150H0V6-F1
#
_cell.length_a   1.000
_cell.length_b   1.000
_cell.length_c   1.000
_cell.angle_alpha   90.00
_cell.angle_beta   90.00
_cell.angle_gamma   90.00
#
_symmetry.space_group_name_H-M   'P 1'
#
loop_
_entity.id
_entity.type
_entity.pdbx_description
1 polymer ?
#
loop_
_entity_poly.entity_id
_entity_poly.type
_entity_poly.pdbx_seq_one_letter_code
_entity_poly.pdbx_strand_id
1 'polypeptide(L)'
;MRRKPPPGEAASAAPLAGVRFTVLGLGDSNYTRFMYVPRSIKNRLAELGAAEFYRCAEADEVEGIEDVVEPWTDGLWPALEAAVKLLAQVRSAPDFV
;
A
#
# COMPACT_ATOMS: atom_id res chain seq x y z
N MET A 1 -1.09 -7.25 -25.48
CA MET A 1 -1.94 -6.19 -26.07
C MET A 1 -2.64 -5.42 -24.95
N ARG A 2 -2.16 -4.23 -24.57
CA ARG A 2 -2.92 -3.33 -23.70
C ARG A 2 -3.90 -2.57 -24.61
N ARG A 3 -5.22 -2.71 -24.38
CA ARG A 3 -6.21 -1.92 -25.11
C ARG A 3 -6.05 -0.46 -24.69
N LYS A 4 -5.77 0.41 -25.65
CA LYS A 4 -5.77 1.87 -25.45
C LYS A 4 -7.23 2.31 -25.26
N PRO A 5 -7.56 3.08 -24.20
CA PRO A 5 -8.92 3.53 -23.98
C PRO A 5 -9.37 4.52 -25.07
N PRO A 6 -10.68 4.59 -25.38
CA PRO A 6 -11.23 5.51 -26.37
C PRO A 6 -11.06 6.98 -25.94
N PRO A 7 -10.90 7.92 -26.90
CA PRO A 7 -10.76 9.34 -26.61
C PRO A 7 -12.14 9.91 -26.23
N GLY A 8 -12.33 10.19 -24.93
CA GLY A 8 -13.60 10.68 -24.38
C GLY A 8 -13.87 10.27 -22.93
N GLU A 9 -13.13 9.27 -22.42
CA GLU A 9 -13.18 8.85 -21.02
C GLU A 9 -11.77 8.94 -20.43
N ALA A 10 -11.33 10.17 -20.15
CA ALA A 10 -10.21 10.36 -19.22
C ALA A 10 -10.69 9.82 -17.87
N ALA A 11 -10.19 8.67 -17.43
CA ALA A 11 -10.46 8.13 -16.11
C ALA A 11 -9.86 9.07 -15.04
N SER A 12 -10.59 10.13 -14.73
CA SER A 12 -10.50 10.94 -13.52
C SER A 12 -11.05 10.18 -12.30
N ALA A 13 -10.92 8.86 -12.28
CA ALA A 13 -11.29 8.05 -11.14
C ALA A 13 -9.99 7.54 -10.56
N ALA A 14 -9.58 8.11 -9.44
CA ALA A 14 -8.78 7.42 -8.45
C ALA A 14 -9.78 6.57 -7.63
N PRO A 15 -10.19 5.37 -8.07
CA PRO A 15 -11.28 4.63 -7.43
C PRO A 15 -10.96 4.22 -5.99
N LEU A 16 -9.69 4.23 -5.63
CA LEU A 16 -9.21 3.99 -4.27
C LEU A 16 -8.77 5.28 -3.57
N ALA A 17 -9.17 6.45 -4.06
CA ALA A 17 -8.96 7.71 -3.34
C ALA A 17 -9.55 7.61 -1.92
N GLY A 18 -8.74 7.96 -0.92
CA GLY A 18 -9.09 7.85 0.49
C GLY A 18 -8.79 6.50 1.14
N VAL A 19 -8.49 5.45 0.35
CA VAL A 19 -7.97 4.19 0.88
C VAL A 19 -6.53 4.39 1.33
N ARG A 20 -6.22 3.95 2.55
CA ARG A 20 -4.86 3.90 3.09
C ARG A 20 -4.39 2.46 3.14
N PHE A 21 -3.13 2.21 2.76
CA PHE A 21 -2.58 0.87 2.75
C PHE A 21 -1.12 0.81 3.25
N THR A 22 -0.67 -0.40 3.51
CA THR A 22 0.74 -0.78 3.64
C THR A 22 0.85 -2.25 3.23
N VAL A 23 2.03 -2.71 2.82
CA VAL A 23 2.25 -4.10 2.36
C VAL A 23 3.52 -4.64 3.00
N LEU A 24 3.41 -5.80 3.64
CA LEU A 24 4.55 -6.65 3.99
C LEU A 24 4.60 -7.80 2.97
N GLY A 25 5.62 -7.79 2.13
CA GLY A 25 5.88 -8.84 1.14
C GLY A 25 6.79 -9.91 1.71
N LEU A 26 6.43 -11.17 1.54
CA LEU A 26 7.28 -12.32 1.85
C LEU A 26 7.69 -12.99 0.53
N GLY A 27 8.94 -13.41 0.44
CA GLY A 27 9.45 -14.06 -0.75
C GLY A 27 10.79 -14.71 -0.48
N ASP A 28 11.32 -15.36 -1.51
CA ASP A 28 12.56 -16.10 -1.45
C ASP A 28 13.34 -15.78 -2.74
N SER A 29 14.52 -15.19 -2.59
CA SER A 29 15.36 -14.74 -3.72
C SER A 29 15.93 -15.87 -4.57
N ASN A 30 15.81 -17.14 -4.14
CA ASN A 30 16.09 -18.29 -4.99
C ASN A 30 15.07 -18.48 -6.12
N TYR A 31 13.88 -17.87 -6.01
CA TYR A 31 12.86 -17.94 -7.05
C TYR A 31 13.02 -16.83 -8.09
N THR A 32 12.79 -17.19 -9.36
CA THR A 32 12.97 -16.30 -10.52
C THR A 32 12.13 -15.03 -10.49
N ARG A 33 11.05 -15.01 -9.70
CA ARG A 33 10.12 -13.88 -9.56
C ARG A 33 10.08 -13.35 -8.13
N PHE A 34 11.26 -13.17 -7.53
CA PHE A 34 11.41 -12.57 -6.21
C PHE A 34 10.58 -11.28 -6.07
N MET A 35 9.72 -11.24 -5.05
CA MET A 35 8.85 -10.10 -4.70
C MET A 35 7.91 -9.57 -5.80
N TYR A 36 7.64 -10.35 -6.85
CA TYR A 36 6.79 -9.88 -7.96
C TYR A 36 5.36 -9.52 -7.50
N VAL A 37 4.74 -10.38 -6.69
CA VAL A 37 3.36 -10.20 -6.21
C VAL A 37 3.20 -9.00 -5.27
N PRO A 38 3.96 -8.89 -4.16
CA PRO A 38 3.80 -7.75 -3.25
C PRO A 38 4.09 -6.41 -3.92
N ARG A 39 5.11 -6.34 -4.80
CA ARG A 39 5.39 -5.15 -5.61
C ARG A 39 4.24 -4.81 -6.56
N SER A 40 3.66 -5.81 -7.22
CA SER A 40 2.52 -5.61 -8.12
C SER A 40 1.29 -5.07 -7.36
N ILE A 41 1.01 -5.59 -6.16
CA ILE A 41 -0.08 -5.11 -5.32
C ILE A 41 0.16 -3.66 -4.88
N LYS A 42 1.34 -3.37 -4.32
CA LYS A 42 1.73 -2.01 -3.90
C LYS A 42 1.57 -1.01 -5.04
N ASN A 43 2.16 -1.32 -6.20
CA ASN A 43 2.11 -0.44 -7.36
C ASN A 43 0.68 -0.23 -7.84
N ARG A 44 -0.14 -1.29 -7.89
CA ARG A 44 -1.50 -1.18 -8.38
C ARG A 44 -2.41 -0.39 -7.43
N LEU A 45 -2.23 -0.54 -6.12
CA LEU A 45 -2.95 0.27 -5.12
C LEU A 45 -2.63 1.76 -5.30
N ALA A 46 -1.34 2.10 -5.44
CA ALA A 46 -0.91 3.48 -5.68
C ALA A 46 -1.44 4.04 -7.02
N GLU A 47 -1.35 3.27 -8.11
CA GLU A 47 -1.89 3.66 -9.43
C GLU A 47 -3.40 3.94 -9.40
N LEU A 48 -4.14 3.27 -8.51
CA LEU A 48 -5.58 3.44 -8.33
C LEU A 48 -5.93 4.56 -7.33
N GLY A 49 -4.93 5.26 -6.78
CA GLY A 49 -5.08 6.43 -5.92
C GLY A 49 -5.16 6.14 -4.41
N ALA A 50 -4.83 4.92 -3.98
CA ALA A 50 -4.64 4.64 -2.55
C ALA A 50 -3.32 5.25 -2.05
N ALA A 51 -3.25 5.59 -0.77
CA ALA A 51 -2.07 6.20 -0.15
C ALA A 51 -1.42 5.28 0.88
N GLU A 52 -0.09 5.27 0.92
CA GLU A 52 0.66 4.51 1.92
C GLU A 52 0.61 5.22 3.28
N PHE A 53 0.18 4.55 4.37
CA PHE A 53 0.15 5.15 5.72
C PHE A 53 1.32 4.70 6.60
N TYR A 54 1.95 3.59 6.24
CA TYR A 54 3.08 3.00 6.94
C TYR A 54 3.98 2.32 5.90
N ARG A 55 5.29 2.36 6.13
CA ARG A 55 6.28 1.85 5.16
C ARG A 55 5.93 0.43 4.71
N CYS A 56 5.89 0.16 3.41
CA CYS A 56 5.89 -1.21 2.91
C CYS A 56 7.26 -1.85 3.15
N ALA A 57 7.30 -3.15 3.39
CA ALA A 57 8.54 -3.91 3.58
C ALA A 57 8.53 -5.21 2.76
N GLU A 58 9.71 -5.76 2.53
CA GLU A 58 9.94 -7.02 1.84
C GLU A 58 10.90 -7.85 2.68
N ALA A 59 10.52 -9.09 3.01
CA ALA A 59 11.30 -10.01 3.81
C ALA A 59 11.71 -11.22 2.96
N ASP A 60 13.02 -11.50 2.90
CA ASP A 60 13.60 -12.60 2.12
C ASP A 60 13.86 -13.81 3.02
N GLU A 61 13.28 -14.96 2.69
CA GLU A 61 13.51 -16.25 3.37
C GLU A 61 15.00 -16.60 3.42
N VAL A 62 15.77 -16.23 2.39
CA VAL A 62 17.20 -16.55 2.30
C VAL A 62 18.03 -15.78 3.34
N GLU A 63 17.60 -14.56 3.67
CA GLU A 63 18.30 -13.70 4.64
C GLU A 63 17.76 -13.86 6.06
N GLY A 64 16.62 -14.54 6.24
CA GLY A 64 15.88 -14.64 7.49
C GLY A 64 14.73 -13.62 7.52
N ILE A 65 13.49 -14.10 7.46
CA ILE A 65 12.32 -13.23 7.34
C ILE A 65 12.04 -12.42 8.61
N GLU A 66 12.41 -12.96 9.78
CA GLU A 66 12.15 -12.39 11.09
C GLU A 66 12.80 -11.02 11.27
N ASP A 67 14.01 -10.82 10.73
CA ASP A 67 14.77 -9.56 10.79
C ASP A 67 14.01 -8.38 10.18
N VAL A 68 13.08 -8.66 9.26
CA VAL A 68 12.20 -7.65 8.66
C VAL A 68 10.80 -7.69 9.27
N VAL A 69 10.24 -8.89 9.46
CA VAL A 69 8.85 -9.09 9.89
C VAL A 69 8.63 -8.55 11.30
N GLU A 70 9.52 -8.84 12.26
CA GLU A 70 9.32 -8.42 13.65
C GLU A 70 9.37 -6.88 13.78
N PRO A 71 10.43 -6.18 13.33
CA PRO A 71 10.49 -4.73 13.48
C PRO A 71 9.42 -4.00 12.65
N TRP A 72 9.00 -4.58 11.53
CA TRP A 72 7.90 -4.04 10.73
C TRP A 72 6.57 -4.15 11.49
N THR A 73 6.29 -5.30 12.09
CA THR A 73 5.05 -5.58 12.84
C THR A 73 4.96 -4.73 14.10
N ASP A 74 6.06 -4.59 14.85
CA ASP A 74 6.12 -3.75 16.04
C ASP A 74 5.80 -2.29 15.71
N GLY A 75 6.30 -1.78 14.59
CA GLY A 75 6.01 -0.42 14.13
C GLY A 75 4.63 -0.25 13.48
N LEU A 76 3.97 -1.33 13.04
CA LEU A 76 2.67 -1.27 12.37
C LEU A 76 1.57 -0.75 13.30
N TRP A 77 1.50 -1.28 14.52
CA TRP A 77 0.44 -0.95 15.47
C TRP A 77 0.37 0.54 15.83
N PRO A 78 1.46 1.20 16.26
CA PRO A 78 1.44 2.64 16.52
C PRO A 78 1.14 3.46 15.27
N ALA A 79 1.65 3.06 14.09
CA ALA A 79 1.37 3.75 12.84
C ALA A 79 -0.11 3.63 12.43
N LEU A 80 -0.71 2.46 12.63
CA LEU A 80 -2.13 2.23 12.36
C LEU A 80 -3.02 3.06 13.31
N GLU A 81 -2.69 3.09 14.60
CA GLU A 81 -3.40 3.92 15.57
C GLU A 81 -3.37 5.40 15.17
N ALA A 82 -2.19 5.92 14.80
CA ALA A 82 -2.03 7.29 14.33
C ALA A 82 -2.86 7.56 13.05
N ALA A 83 -2.84 6.63 12.08
CA ALA A 83 -3.59 6.77 10.83
C ALA A 83 -5.10 6.79 11.06
N VAL A 84 -5.62 5.94 11.95
CA VAL A 84 -7.05 5.89 12.31
C VAL A 84 -7.48 7.17 13.03
N LYS A 85 -6.67 7.68 13.97
CA LYS A 85 -6.94 8.95 14.67
C LYS A 85 -7.00 10.13 13.68
N LEU A 86 -6.04 10.22 12.77
CA LEU A 86 -6.01 11.25 11.73
C LEU A 86 -7.27 11.17 10.85
N LEU A 87 -7.67 9.97 10.45
CA LEU A 87 -8.89 9.73 9.70
C LEU A 87 -10.16 10.15 10.43
N ALA A 88 -10.25 9.88 11.73
CA ALA A 88 -11.38 10.30 12.55
C ALA A 88 -11.48 11.83 12.64
N GLN A 89 -10.35 12.52 12.82
CA GLN A 89 -10.29 13.98 12.89
C GLN A 89 -10.70 14.65 11.57
N VAL A 90 -10.24 14.12 10.42
CA VAL A 90 -10.64 14.62 9.10
C VAL A 90 -12.15 14.51 8.88
N ARG A 91 -12.79 13.42 9.36
CA ARG A 91 -14.25 13.26 9.27
C ARG A 91 -15.05 14.21 10.17
N SER A 92 -14.42 14.78 11.20
CA SER A 92 -15.08 15.67 12.16
C SER A 92 -14.91 17.15 11.86
N ALA A 93 -14.06 17.52 10.89
CA ALA A 93 -13.99 18.90 10.42
C ALA A 93 -15.26 19.21 9.60
N PRO A 94 -16.02 20.28 9.93
CA PRO A 94 -17.18 20.64 9.14
C PRO A 94 -16.72 21.08 7.75
N ASP A 95 -17.43 20.61 6.72
CA ASP A 95 -17.32 21.17 5.37
C ASP A 95 -17.76 22.64 5.46
N PHE A 96 -16.80 23.56 5.51
CA PHE A 96 -17.12 24.99 5.39
C PHE A 96 -17.66 25.23 3.99
N VAL A 97 -18.94 25.62 3.93
CA VAL A 97 -19.74 25.99 2.76
C VAL A 97 -19.10 27.14 1.99
#